data_AF-A0A7Y4XII3-F1
#
_entry.id   AF-A0A7Y4XII3-F1
#
_cell.length_a   1.000
_cell.length_b   1.000
_cell.length_c   1.000
_cell.angle_alpha   90.00
_cell.angle_beta   90.00
_cell.angle_gamma   90.00
#
_symmetry.space_group_name_H-M   'P 1'
#
loop_
_entity.id
_entity.type
_entity.pdbx_description
1 polymer ?
#
loop_
_entity_poly.entity_id
_entity_poly.type
_entity_poly.pdbx_seq_one_letter_code
_entity_poly.pdbx_strand_id
1 'polypeptide(L)'
;MDTLELFQRLSVALAIGLLIGLERGWHLRGEADGERAVGLRTLALGGLLGGVWGALARHGTSLGTSQGTSASADAGGAGMIALALAFAVYSGAVVLFRYRDATHDATFGMTTVVAAMLAFALGSYAVIGDMRVAGAFGVATAALLALKPALHAWVRQLSWVELRSGLVLAAMTFIALPLLPNRTVDPWGAINPFELWLMTILIAAISFAGYAAIKLLGAKRGILFGAIAGGLASSTAVTLTNARLARLHPGQRDPLIGGALIAGTTMVARVLIVASLLNWGLFDKLAAPLIAAGVVLAGAGLWLLHSPVSADGAAAGEQDMMALKNPFELDTVLKFGALLTVISVLAQAATSYAGSGGVYALAAVSGIADVDAITLSMARLGGAQVTLDVAAIAIALAVAVNTVSKAALGLGAGGPEVGRRLGIASGLAAAAGIIGYAVRASL
;
A
#
# COMPACT_ATOMS: atom_id res chain seq x y z
N MET A 1 2.28 26.12 41.98
CA MET A 1 3.31 25.33 41.26
C MET A 1 4.61 25.61 41.95
N ASP A 2 5.38 24.60 42.31
CA ASP A 2 6.69 24.82 42.93
C ASP A 2 7.67 25.39 41.88
N THR A 3 8.69 26.11 42.34
CA THR A 3 9.69 26.79 41.51
C THR A 3 10.40 25.79 40.58
N LEU A 4 10.71 24.58 41.11
CA LEU A 4 11.36 23.53 40.34
C LEU A 4 10.45 23.00 39.21
N GLU A 5 9.17 22.83 39.47
CA GLU A 5 8.20 22.37 38.46
C GLU A 5 8.00 23.41 37.35
N LEU A 6 7.94 24.71 37.71
CA LEU A 6 7.86 25.79 36.73
C LEU A 6 9.11 25.87 35.86
N PHE A 7 10.28 25.73 36.47
CA PHE A 7 11.54 25.69 35.75
C PHE A 7 11.59 24.53 34.74
N GLN A 8 11.15 23.34 35.13
CA GLN A 8 11.08 22.18 34.24
C GLN A 8 10.13 22.41 33.06
N ARG A 9 8.90 22.89 33.32
CA ARG A 9 7.90 23.12 32.26
C ARG A 9 8.32 24.20 31.27
N LEU A 10 8.91 25.30 31.75
CA LEU A 10 9.45 26.35 30.88
C LEU A 10 10.68 25.87 30.10
N SER A 11 11.50 25.02 30.69
CA SER A 11 12.62 24.38 30.00
C SER A 11 12.15 23.46 28.88
N VAL A 12 11.05 22.72 29.08
CA VAL A 12 10.42 21.93 28.02
C VAL A 12 9.82 22.83 26.93
N ALA A 13 9.15 23.93 27.29
CA ALA A 13 8.63 24.89 26.32
C ALA A 13 9.75 25.48 25.44
N LEU A 14 10.89 25.85 26.05
CA LEU A 14 12.08 26.30 25.34
C LEU A 14 12.67 25.19 24.45
N ALA A 15 12.77 23.97 24.96
CA ALA A 15 13.31 22.83 24.23
C ALA A 15 12.47 22.47 23.01
N ILE A 16 11.13 22.52 23.11
CA ILE A 16 10.22 22.33 21.97
C ILE A 16 10.49 23.38 20.90
N GLY A 17 10.55 24.66 21.28
CA GLY A 17 10.84 25.75 20.36
C GLY A 17 12.23 25.63 19.70
N LEU A 18 13.25 25.24 20.46
CA LEU A 18 14.60 24.96 19.97
C LEU A 18 14.61 23.82 18.96
N LEU A 19 13.90 22.73 19.26
CA LEU A 19 13.89 21.52 18.45
C LEU A 19 13.19 21.76 17.10
N ILE A 20 12.05 22.48 17.09
CA ILE A 20 11.40 22.94 15.85
C ILE A 20 12.30 23.94 15.11
N GLY A 21 12.96 24.84 15.85
CA GLY A 21 13.88 25.83 15.29
C GLY A 21 15.16 25.26 14.69
N LEU A 22 15.66 24.14 15.19
CA LEU A 22 16.87 23.47 14.73
C LEU A 22 16.69 22.83 13.35
N GLU A 23 15.56 22.16 13.13
CA GLU A 23 15.19 21.64 11.80
C GLU A 23 15.19 22.78 10.78
N ARG A 24 14.55 23.90 11.14
CA ARG A 24 14.43 25.07 10.26
C ARG A 24 15.80 25.69 9.98
N GLY A 25 16.59 25.89 11.04
CA GLY A 25 17.93 26.45 10.96
C GLY A 25 18.93 25.54 10.25
N TRP A 26 18.69 24.23 10.15
CA TRP A 26 19.50 23.30 9.37
C TRP A 26 19.37 23.53 7.87
N HIS A 27 18.15 23.82 7.39
CA HIS A 27 17.89 24.04 5.96
C HIS A 27 18.32 25.43 5.45
N LEU A 28 18.44 26.43 6.34
CA LEU A 28 18.77 27.82 5.98
C LEU A 28 20.25 28.18 6.26
N ARG A 29 21.13 27.18 6.42
CA ARG A 29 22.55 27.40 6.78
C ARG A 29 23.38 28.15 5.74
N GLY A 30 22.96 28.07 4.47
CA GLY A 30 23.63 28.76 3.36
C GLY A 30 23.17 30.20 3.15
N GLU A 31 22.12 30.66 3.84
CA GLU A 31 21.56 32.01 3.69
C GLU A 31 22.25 32.99 4.63
N ALA A 32 22.39 34.24 4.19
CA ALA A 32 23.06 35.31 4.92
C ALA A 32 22.32 35.67 6.22
N ASP A 33 23.08 36.14 7.22
CA ASP A 33 22.50 36.61 8.48
C ASP A 33 21.61 37.85 8.23
N GLY A 34 20.29 37.68 8.35
CA GLY A 34 19.29 38.71 8.08
C GLY A 34 18.11 38.23 7.22
N GLU A 35 18.33 37.26 6.34
CA GLU A 35 17.29 36.64 5.48
C GLU A 35 16.57 35.46 6.18
N ARG A 36 17.10 35.03 7.33
CA ARG A 36 16.60 33.91 8.16
C ARG A 36 15.39 34.30 8.99
N ALA A 37 14.28 34.57 8.34
CA ALA A 37 13.20 35.28 8.98
C ALA A 37 12.43 34.54 10.11
N VAL A 38 12.66 33.23 10.32
CA VAL A 38 12.18 32.45 11.49
C VAL A 38 13.22 31.36 11.71
N GLY A 39 14.25 31.70 12.48
CA GLY A 39 15.37 30.81 12.78
C GLY A 39 15.23 30.07 14.11
N LEU A 40 16.30 29.35 14.47
CA LEU A 40 16.42 28.61 15.74
C LEU A 40 16.08 29.47 16.96
N ARG A 41 16.56 30.71 17.00
CA ARG A 41 16.31 31.63 18.12
C ARG A 41 14.86 32.09 18.19
N THR A 42 14.24 32.42 17.06
CA THR A 42 12.85 32.92 17.02
C THR A 42 11.85 31.87 17.48
N LEU A 43 12.04 30.60 17.10
CA LEU A 43 11.15 29.51 17.51
C LEU A 43 11.40 29.07 18.96
N ALA A 44 12.66 29.05 19.41
CA ALA A 44 13.00 28.85 20.82
C ALA A 44 12.31 29.88 21.72
N LEU A 45 12.44 31.16 21.36
CA LEU A 45 11.80 32.26 22.07
C LEU A 45 10.28 32.21 21.94
N GLY A 46 9.73 31.79 20.79
CA GLY A 46 8.29 31.59 20.60
C GLY A 46 7.71 30.52 21.52
N GLY A 47 8.39 29.38 21.65
CA GLY A 47 8.01 28.31 22.59
C GLY A 47 8.09 28.77 24.05
N LEU A 48 9.19 29.42 24.43
CA LEU A 48 9.33 29.99 25.77
C LEU A 48 8.26 31.05 26.06
N LEU A 49 8.00 31.95 25.12
CA LEU A 49 6.96 32.98 25.22
C LEU A 49 5.58 32.35 25.44
N GLY A 50 5.25 31.30 24.69
CA GLY A 50 4.04 30.51 24.92
C GLY A 50 3.99 29.91 26.33
N GLY A 51 5.09 29.34 26.82
CA GLY A 51 5.20 28.83 28.18
C GLY A 51 5.01 29.91 29.25
N VAL A 52 5.60 31.08 29.07
CA VAL A 52 5.43 32.23 29.99
C VAL A 52 3.97 32.67 30.03
N TRP A 53 3.32 32.84 28.88
CA TRP A 53 1.89 33.17 28.84
C TRP A 53 1.02 32.04 29.41
N GLY A 54 1.42 30.78 29.25
CA GLY A 54 0.79 29.66 29.91
C GLY A 54 0.89 29.72 31.44
N ALA A 55 2.05 30.13 31.97
CA ALA A 55 2.24 30.33 33.41
C ALA A 55 1.40 31.51 33.94
N LEU A 56 1.37 32.62 33.20
CA LEU A 56 0.54 33.78 33.53
C LEU A 56 -0.96 33.45 33.53
N ALA A 57 -1.42 32.66 32.56
CA ALA A 57 -2.81 32.22 32.47
C ALA A 57 -3.22 31.36 33.69
N ARG A 58 -2.30 30.55 34.23
CA ARG A 58 -2.50 29.78 35.48
C ARG A 58 -2.45 30.62 36.76
N HIS A 59 -1.80 31.79 36.73
CA HIS A 59 -1.75 32.70 37.88
C HIS A 59 -2.92 33.69 37.88
N GLY A 60 -3.37 34.16 36.72
CA GLY A 60 -4.57 34.99 36.60
C GLY A 60 -5.84 34.31 37.12
N THR A 61 -5.89 32.97 36.99
CA THR A 61 -6.93 32.12 37.58
C THR A 61 -6.94 32.13 39.12
N SER A 62 -5.78 32.36 39.76
CA SER A 62 -5.67 32.40 41.23
C SER A 62 -5.98 33.77 41.85
N LEU A 63 -5.77 34.87 41.11
CA LEU A 63 -5.97 36.24 41.61
C LEU A 63 -7.45 36.67 41.69
N GLY A 64 -8.37 35.98 41.00
CA GLY A 64 -9.80 36.25 41.04
C GLY A 64 -10.55 35.65 42.23
N THR A 65 -9.87 35.00 43.18
CA THR A 65 -10.52 34.29 44.31
C THR A 65 -10.52 35.08 45.63
N SER A 66 -9.96 36.29 45.69
CA SER A 66 -9.75 37.01 46.96
C SER A 66 -10.62 38.24 47.25
N GLN A 67 -11.62 38.58 46.42
CA GLN A 67 -12.65 39.56 46.83
C GLN A 67 -14.06 39.11 46.50
N GLY A 68 -14.86 38.94 47.55
CA GLY A 68 -16.21 38.41 47.52
C GLY A 68 -17.21 39.33 46.84
N THR A 69 -17.47 39.07 45.56
CA THR A 69 -18.76 39.35 44.95
C THR A 69 -19.15 38.17 44.07
N SER A 70 -20.39 37.71 44.26
CA SER A 70 -21.05 36.58 43.62
C SER A 70 -21.23 36.76 42.10
N ALA A 71 -20.15 36.61 41.34
CA ALA A 71 -20.17 36.38 39.90
C ALA A 71 -19.38 35.10 39.60
N SER A 72 -20.04 33.98 39.88
CA SER A 72 -19.59 32.62 39.63
C SER A 72 -19.55 32.31 38.13
N ALA A 73 -18.35 32.37 37.52
CA ALA A 73 -17.89 31.52 36.38
C ALA A 73 -16.64 32.11 35.65
N ASP A 74 -16.41 33.42 35.74
CA ASP A 74 -15.56 34.12 34.74
C ASP A 74 -14.08 34.33 35.12
N ALA A 75 -13.70 34.08 36.38
CA ALA A 75 -12.31 34.29 36.83
C ALA A 75 -11.30 33.31 36.19
N GLY A 76 -11.77 32.13 35.75
CA GLY A 76 -10.96 31.22 34.94
C GLY A 76 -10.76 31.66 33.50
N GLY A 77 -11.68 32.49 32.99
CA GLY A 77 -11.69 33.00 31.63
C GLY A 77 -10.61 34.06 31.40
N ALA A 78 -10.36 34.96 32.34
CA ALA A 78 -9.44 36.08 32.14
C ALA A 78 -8.01 35.67 31.75
N GLY A 79 -7.46 34.65 32.41
CA GLY A 79 -6.14 34.10 32.08
C GLY A 79 -6.11 33.43 30.71
N MET A 80 -7.17 32.72 30.34
CA MET A 80 -7.31 32.07 29.03
C MET A 80 -7.56 33.08 27.89
N ILE A 81 -8.31 34.15 28.16
CA ILE A 81 -8.51 35.27 27.23
C ILE A 81 -7.18 35.97 26.97
N ALA A 82 -6.38 36.24 28.02
CA ALA A 82 -5.06 36.83 27.88
C ALA A 82 -4.12 35.93 27.04
N LEU A 83 -4.13 34.61 27.27
CA LEU A 83 -3.37 33.66 26.47
C LEU A 83 -3.84 33.63 25.00
N ALA A 84 -5.16 33.64 24.76
CA ALA A 84 -5.72 33.68 23.41
C ALA A 84 -5.35 34.96 22.66
N LEU A 85 -5.39 36.12 23.35
CA LEU A 85 -4.93 37.39 22.81
C LEU A 85 -3.43 37.37 22.51
N ALA A 86 -2.60 36.86 23.43
CA ALA A 86 -1.17 36.72 23.21
C ALA A 86 -0.86 35.82 22.01
N PHE A 87 -1.57 34.70 21.87
CA PHE A 87 -1.46 33.82 20.71
C PHE A 87 -1.88 34.51 19.41
N ALA A 88 -2.98 35.26 19.42
CA ALA A 88 -3.46 35.99 18.24
C ALA A 88 -2.47 37.09 17.82
N VAL A 89 -1.93 37.85 18.77
CA VAL A 89 -0.91 38.89 18.51
C VAL A 89 0.37 38.26 17.99
N TYR A 90 0.85 37.18 18.61
CA TYR A 90 2.03 36.45 18.16
C TYR A 90 1.83 35.90 16.73
N SER A 91 0.70 35.25 16.47
CA SER A 91 0.36 34.71 15.15
C SER A 91 0.27 35.82 14.10
N GLY A 92 -0.38 36.94 14.43
CA GLY A 92 -0.47 38.11 13.55
C GLY A 92 0.90 38.71 13.23
N ALA A 93 1.77 38.84 14.22
CA ALA A 93 3.14 39.32 14.03
C ALA A 93 3.95 38.39 13.11
N VAL A 94 3.86 37.07 13.32
CA VAL A 94 4.54 36.08 12.46
C VAL A 94 4.00 36.12 11.04
N VAL A 95 2.67 36.18 10.86
CA VAL A 95 2.03 36.28 9.52
C VAL A 95 2.47 37.56 8.81
N LEU A 96 2.45 38.70 9.50
CA LEU A 96 2.83 39.99 8.91
C LEU A 96 4.29 40.02 8.49
N PHE A 97 5.19 39.52 9.35
CA PHE A 97 6.61 39.43 9.02
C PHE A 97 6.85 38.50 7.84
N ARG A 98 6.24 37.30 7.85
CA ARG A 98 6.32 36.33 6.76
C ARG A 98 5.74 36.83 5.45
N TYR A 99 4.66 37.60 5.48
CA TYR A 99 4.08 38.22 4.29
C TYR A 99 5.07 39.19 3.65
N ARG A 100 5.76 40.00 4.47
CA ARG A 100 6.78 40.94 3.99
C ARG A 100 8.00 40.23 3.42
N ASP A 101 8.50 39.18 4.06
CA ASP A 101 9.63 38.40 3.51
C ASP A 101 9.23 37.69 2.21
N ALA A 102 8.04 37.09 2.15
CA ALA A 102 7.56 36.38 0.97
C ALA A 102 7.48 37.30 -0.27
N THR A 103 7.15 38.58 -0.06
CA THR A 103 7.17 39.59 -1.13
C THR A 103 8.57 40.02 -1.57
N HIS A 104 9.59 39.90 -0.70
CA HIS A 104 10.98 40.22 -1.05
C HIS A 104 11.69 39.04 -1.72
N ASP A 105 11.49 37.82 -1.20
CA ASP A 105 12.22 36.62 -1.64
C ASP A 105 11.45 35.76 -2.65
N ALA A 106 10.22 36.16 -3.01
CA ALA A 106 9.30 35.39 -3.86
C ALA A 106 9.06 33.94 -3.38
N THR A 107 9.25 33.67 -2.08
CA THR A 107 9.03 32.35 -1.47
C THR A 107 7.69 32.32 -0.74
N PHE A 108 6.84 31.34 -1.07
CA PHE A 108 5.52 31.17 -0.43
C PHE A 108 5.49 29.86 0.36
N GLY A 109 5.40 29.94 1.69
CA GLY A 109 5.37 28.75 2.54
C GLY A 109 4.62 28.94 3.86
N MET A 110 3.37 28.48 3.91
CA MET A 110 2.53 28.53 5.13
C MET A 110 3.07 27.69 6.29
N THR A 111 3.88 26.65 6.01
CA THR A 111 4.40 25.75 7.05
C THR A 111 5.25 26.46 8.10
N THR A 112 5.89 27.58 7.76
CA THR A 112 6.66 28.41 8.70
C THR A 112 5.78 29.07 9.75
N VAL A 113 4.64 29.62 9.30
CA VAL A 113 3.67 30.29 10.16
C VAL A 113 3.08 29.26 11.11
N VAL A 114 2.63 28.12 10.56
CA VAL A 114 2.05 27.02 11.36
C VAL A 114 3.07 26.47 12.37
N ALA A 115 4.34 26.31 12.01
CA ALA A 115 5.37 25.84 12.94
C ALA A 115 5.61 26.81 14.11
N ALA A 116 5.59 28.12 13.85
CA ALA A 116 5.71 29.13 14.90
C ALA A 116 4.49 29.13 15.83
N MET A 117 3.28 29.05 15.26
CA MET A 117 2.05 28.91 16.03
C MET A 117 2.07 27.64 16.90
N LEU A 118 2.53 26.51 16.35
CA LEU A 118 2.69 25.26 17.09
C LEU A 118 3.75 25.37 18.20
N ALA A 119 4.88 26.05 17.97
CA ALA A 119 5.90 26.26 18.99
C ALA A 119 5.32 27.02 20.20
N PHE A 120 4.60 28.12 19.95
CA PHE A 120 3.93 28.88 21.01
C PHE A 120 2.86 28.04 21.72
N ALA A 121 1.97 27.39 20.95
CA ALA A 121 0.86 26.62 21.49
C ALA A 121 1.37 25.45 22.36
N LEU A 122 2.33 24.67 21.87
CA LEU A 122 2.94 23.57 22.62
C LEU A 122 3.75 24.07 23.82
N GLY A 123 4.39 25.24 23.72
CA GLY A 123 5.05 25.90 24.85
C GLY A 123 4.06 26.25 25.97
N SER A 124 2.91 26.84 25.63
CA SER A 124 1.84 27.12 26.59
C SER A 124 1.23 25.84 27.17
N TYR A 125 1.08 24.81 26.35
CA TYR A 125 0.54 23.51 26.74
C TYR A 125 1.50 22.73 27.66
N ALA A 126 2.82 22.90 27.53
CA ALA A 126 3.79 22.32 28.47
C ALA A 126 3.58 22.84 29.90
N VAL A 127 3.07 24.06 30.06
CA VAL A 127 2.81 24.67 31.37
C VAL A 127 1.39 24.39 31.88
N ILE A 128 0.38 24.45 31.01
CA ILE A 128 -1.03 24.28 31.40
C ILE A 128 -1.44 22.81 31.45
N GLY A 129 -0.98 22.00 30.49
CA GLY A 129 -1.36 20.60 30.31
C GLY A 129 -0.26 19.61 30.69
N ASP A 130 -0.23 18.48 29.97
CA ASP A 130 0.73 17.40 30.17
C ASP A 130 2.03 17.67 29.40
N MET A 131 3.13 17.79 30.16
CA MET A 131 4.48 18.04 29.64
C MET A 131 4.97 16.93 28.69
N ARG A 132 4.56 15.66 28.92
CA ARG A 132 4.93 14.53 28.07
C ARG A 132 4.27 14.63 26.70
N VAL A 133 2.99 15.00 26.69
CA VAL A 133 2.22 15.20 25.46
C VAL A 133 2.76 16.42 24.70
N ALA A 134 3.07 17.52 25.40
CA ALA A 134 3.70 18.71 24.80
C ALA A 134 5.03 18.35 24.11
N GLY A 135 5.90 17.62 24.82
CA GLY A 135 7.18 17.14 24.29
C GLY A 135 7.00 16.20 23.10
N ALA A 136 6.09 15.22 23.17
CA ALA A 136 5.82 14.27 22.11
C ALA A 136 5.34 14.96 20.82
N PHE A 137 4.40 15.90 20.91
CA PHE A 137 3.94 16.68 19.76
C PHE A 137 4.99 17.68 19.27
N GLY A 138 5.85 18.20 20.15
CA GLY A 138 7.01 19.02 19.74
C GLY A 138 8.00 18.23 18.88
N VAL A 139 8.34 17.01 19.30
CA VAL A 139 9.18 16.07 18.53
C VAL A 139 8.48 15.66 17.23
N ALA A 140 7.20 15.29 17.28
CA ALA A 140 6.44 14.90 16.10
C ALA A 140 6.36 16.05 15.07
N THR A 141 6.18 17.29 15.53
CA THR A 141 6.18 18.48 14.67
C THR A 141 7.52 18.61 13.96
N ALA A 142 8.63 18.64 14.69
CA ALA A 142 9.93 18.77 14.04
C ALA A 142 10.32 17.57 13.17
N ALA A 143 9.92 16.36 13.54
CA ALA A 143 10.08 15.18 12.68
C ALA A 143 9.32 15.37 11.36
N LEU A 144 8.06 15.82 11.40
CA LEU A 144 7.26 16.09 10.20
C LEU A 144 7.90 17.17 9.32
N LEU A 145 8.42 18.24 9.93
CA LEU A 145 9.17 19.26 9.18
C LEU A 145 10.45 18.66 8.56
N ALA A 146 11.23 17.88 9.30
CA ALA A 146 12.46 17.27 8.84
C ALA A 146 12.23 16.27 7.68
N LEU A 147 11.07 15.62 7.64
CA LEU A 147 10.66 14.76 6.54
C LEU A 147 10.24 15.53 5.27
N LYS A 148 10.16 16.87 5.29
CA LYS A 148 9.70 17.67 4.14
C LYS A 148 10.44 17.34 2.84
N PRO A 149 11.79 17.25 2.76
CA PRO A 149 12.49 16.94 1.52
C PRO A 149 12.16 15.53 1.01
N ALA A 150 12.06 14.56 1.92
CA ALA A 150 11.71 13.17 1.61
C ALA A 150 10.27 13.08 1.07
N LEU A 151 9.31 13.75 1.72
CA LEU A 151 7.92 13.82 1.26
C LEU A 151 7.80 14.47 -0.11
N HIS A 152 8.50 15.58 -0.37
CA HIS A 152 8.48 16.23 -1.68
C HIS A 152 9.17 15.39 -2.75
N ALA A 153 10.28 14.72 -2.43
CA ALA A 153 10.93 13.79 -3.35
C ALA A 153 10.02 12.61 -3.69
N TRP A 154 9.35 12.05 -2.68
CA TRP A 154 8.39 10.95 -2.86
C TRP A 154 7.20 11.37 -3.74
N VAL A 155 6.58 12.52 -3.46
CA VAL A 155 5.48 13.06 -4.29
C VAL A 155 5.94 13.33 -5.71
N ARG A 156 7.15 13.84 -5.93
CA ARG A 156 7.71 14.06 -7.29
C ARG A 156 7.96 12.76 -8.05
N GLN A 157 8.18 11.65 -7.34
CA GLN A 157 8.34 10.34 -7.98
C GLN A 157 7.00 9.71 -8.34
N LEU A 158 5.89 10.12 -7.71
CA LEU A 158 4.57 9.54 -7.92
C LEU A 158 3.96 10.01 -9.26
N SER A 159 3.49 9.07 -10.08
CA SER A 159 2.77 9.44 -11.30
C SER A 159 1.30 9.77 -11.01
N TRP A 160 0.65 10.56 -11.87
CA TRP A 160 -0.79 10.84 -11.72
C TRP A 160 -1.63 9.55 -11.71
N VAL A 161 -1.23 8.57 -12.52
CA VAL A 161 -1.90 7.27 -12.60
C VAL A 161 -1.78 6.53 -11.27
N GLU A 162 -0.61 6.53 -10.64
CA GLU A 162 -0.41 5.92 -9.32
C GLU A 162 -1.18 6.60 -8.21
N LEU A 163 -1.16 7.94 -8.17
CA LEU A 163 -1.92 8.71 -7.20
C LEU A 163 -3.41 8.38 -7.33
N ARG A 164 -3.93 8.38 -8.57
CA ARG A 164 -5.30 8.00 -8.86
C ARG A 164 -5.60 6.58 -8.40
N SER A 165 -4.75 5.60 -8.73
CA SER A 165 -4.96 4.21 -8.32
C SER A 165 -4.97 4.03 -6.80
N GLY A 166 -4.05 4.69 -6.08
CA GLY A 166 -4.00 4.69 -4.63
C GLY A 166 -5.23 5.35 -3.99
N LEU A 167 -5.68 6.48 -4.53
CA LEU A 167 -6.91 7.15 -4.10
C LEU A 167 -8.15 6.30 -4.36
N VAL A 168 -8.23 5.61 -5.51
CA VAL A 168 -9.33 4.68 -5.81
C VAL A 168 -9.32 3.52 -4.83
N LEU A 169 -8.16 2.89 -4.57
CA LEU A 169 -8.05 1.80 -3.59
C LEU A 169 -8.45 2.26 -2.18
N ALA A 170 -8.04 3.47 -1.78
CA ALA A 170 -8.43 4.08 -0.52
C ALA A 170 -9.94 4.36 -0.46
N ALA A 171 -10.54 4.91 -1.53
CA ALA A 171 -11.98 5.14 -1.60
C ALA A 171 -12.77 3.82 -1.56
N MET A 172 -12.31 2.80 -2.27
CA MET A 172 -12.92 1.47 -2.22
C MET A 172 -12.90 0.89 -0.80
N THR A 173 -11.82 1.10 -0.06
CA THR A 173 -11.60 0.53 1.28
C THR A 173 -12.29 1.33 2.38
N PHE A 174 -12.10 2.65 2.41
CA PHE A 174 -12.56 3.50 3.51
C PHE A 174 -13.93 4.13 3.27
N ILE A 175 -14.42 4.17 2.03
CA ILE A 175 -15.72 4.76 1.68
C ILE A 175 -16.69 3.67 1.24
N ALA A 176 -16.35 2.89 0.21
CA ALA A 176 -17.30 1.95 -0.39
C ALA A 176 -17.54 0.70 0.49
N LEU A 177 -16.48 0.07 1.01
CA LEU A 177 -16.57 -1.14 1.82
C LEU A 177 -17.50 -0.99 3.05
N PRO A 178 -17.41 0.06 3.89
CA PRO A 178 -18.31 0.20 5.04
C PRO A 178 -19.78 0.47 4.67
N LEU A 179 -20.07 0.89 3.44
CA LEU A 179 -21.44 1.11 2.96
C LEU A 179 -22.12 -0.17 2.47
N LEU A 180 -21.36 -1.24 2.22
CA LEU A 180 -21.88 -2.48 1.67
C LEU A 180 -22.47 -3.38 2.77
N PRO A 181 -23.66 -3.96 2.54
CA PRO A 181 -24.29 -4.85 3.51
C PRO A 181 -23.47 -6.14 3.65
N ASN A 182 -23.10 -6.48 4.88
CA ASN A 182 -22.43 -7.75 5.18
C ASN A 182 -23.46 -8.88 5.42
N ARG A 183 -24.23 -9.19 4.38
CA ARG A 183 -25.17 -10.30 4.35
C ARG A 183 -25.38 -10.75 2.91
N THR A 184 -25.72 -12.01 2.72
CA THR A 184 -26.11 -12.51 1.40
C THR A 184 -27.38 -11.81 0.94
N VAL A 185 -27.36 -11.28 -0.28
CA VAL A 185 -28.49 -10.51 -0.85
C VAL A 185 -29.31 -11.32 -1.87
N ASP A 186 -28.84 -12.51 -2.22
CA ASP A 186 -29.48 -13.38 -3.20
C ASP A 186 -30.23 -14.55 -2.55
N PRO A 187 -31.26 -15.11 -3.22
CA PRO A 187 -32.03 -16.26 -2.72
C PRO A 187 -31.21 -17.52 -2.49
N TRP A 188 -30.06 -17.67 -3.14
CA TRP A 188 -29.22 -18.88 -3.09
C TRP A 188 -28.08 -18.78 -2.06
N GLY A 189 -27.94 -17.65 -1.35
CA GLY A 189 -26.86 -17.43 -0.37
C GLY A 189 -25.46 -17.33 -0.99
N ALA A 190 -25.36 -17.08 -2.29
CA ALA A 190 -24.11 -17.07 -3.05
C ALA A 190 -23.39 -15.72 -3.04
N ILE A 191 -24.12 -14.61 -2.93
CA ILE A 191 -23.65 -13.24 -3.16
C ILE A 191 -23.68 -12.46 -1.84
N ASN A 192 -22.53 -12.32 -1.18
CA ASN A 192 -22.33 -11.35 -0.11
C ASN A 192 -21.58 -10.12 -0.67
N PRO A 193 -22.23 -8.95 -0.85
CA PRO A 193 -21.59 -7.77 -1.45
C PRO A 193 -20.36 -7.30 -0.70
N PHE A 194 -20.38 -7.32 0.64
CA PHE A 194 -19.25 -6.91 1.46
C PHE A 194 -18.03 -7.81 1.22
N GLU A 195 -18.23 -9.13 1.24
CA GLU A 195 -17.14 -10.09 1.01
C GLU A 195 -16.62 -10.00 -0.42
N LEU A 196 -17.48 -10.01 -1.43
CA LEU A 196 -17.08 -9.90 -2.84
C LEU A 196 -16.27 -8.62 -3.11
N TRP A 197 -16.65 -7.51 -2.46
CA TRP A 197 -15.95 -6.25 -2.57
C TRP A 197 -14.62 -6.26 -1.83
N LEU A 198 -14.59 -6.77 -0.60
CA LEU A 198 -13.35 -6.95 0.18
C LEU A 198 -12.33 -7.78 -0.59
N MET A 199 -12.80 -8.86 -1.21
CA MET A 199 -11.98 -9.74 -2.02
C MET A 199 -11.43 -9.06 -3.28
N THR A 200 -12.25 -8.23 -3.92
CA THR A 200 -11.82 -7.38 -5.04
C THR A 200 -10.75 -6.38 -4.60
N ILE A 201 -10.89 -5.78 -3.41
CA ILE A 201 -9.88 -4.88 -2.81
C ILE A 201 -8.58 -5.62 -2.49
N LEU A 202 -8.65 -6.86 -2.01
CA LEU A 202 -7.46 -7.64 -1.67
C LEU A 202 -6.57 -7.90 -2.90
N ILE A 203 -7.20 -8.33 -4.00
CA ILE A 203 -6.49 -8.59 -5.26
C ILE A 203 -5.92 -7.29 -5.81
N ALA A 204 -6.72 -6.22 -5.81
CA ALA A 204 -6.29 -4.88 -6.16
C ALA A 204 -5.04 -4.42 -5.40
N ALA A 205 -5.03 -4.60 -4.08
CA ALA A 205 -3.93 -4.23 -3.21
C ALA A 205 -2.67 -5.05 -3.51
N ILE A 206 -2.80 -6.37 -3.72
CA ILE A 206 -1.67 -7.24 -4.10
C ILE A 206 -1.08 -6.82 -5.45
N SER A 207 -1.93 -6.54 -6.44
CA SER A 207 -1.48 -6.07 -7.76
C SER A 207 -0.82 -4.70 -7.70
N PHE A 208 -1.36 -3.76 -6.93
CA PHE A 208 -0.77 -2.44 -6.72
C PHE A 208 0.57 -2.52 -5.97
N ALA A 209 0.67 -3.39 -4.96
CA ALA A 209 1.92 -3.67 -4.27
C ALA A 209 2.97 -4.28 -5.22
N GLY A 210 2.56 -5.17 -6.12
CA GLY A 210 3.41 -5.70 -7.19
C GLY A 210 3.94 -4.61 -8.11
N TYR A 211 3.07 -3.74 -8.60
CA TYR A 211 3.47 -2.58 -9.41
C TYR A 211 4.43 -1.64 -8.65
N ALA A 212 4.12 -1.32 -7.39
CA ALA A 212 4.98 -0.48 -6.55
C ALA A 212 6.35 -1.12 -6.33
N ALA A 213 6.41 -2.45 -6.17
CA ALA A 213 7.66 -3.19 -6.07
C ALA A 213 8.53 -3.05 -7.33
N ILE A 214 7.95 -3.16 -8.54
CA ILE A 214 8.67 -2.89 -9.82
C ILE A 214 9.34 -1.52 -9.76
N LYS A 215 8.56 -0.51 -9.37
CA LYS A 215 9.00 0.89 -9.37
C LYS A 215 10.11 1.16 -8.35
N LEU A 216 9.98 0.62 -7.14
CA LEU A 216 10.96 0.78 -6.05
C LEU A 216 12.26 0.03 -6.32
N LEU A 217 12.18 -1.17 -6.94
CA LEU A 217 13.35 -1.97 -7.28
C LEU A 217 14.14 -1.42 -8.49
N GLY A 218 13.51 -0.50 -9.24
CA GLY A 218 14.09 0.18 -10.39
C GLY A 218 14.16 -0.71 -11.64
N ALA A 219 14.03 -0.11 -12.82
CA ALA A 219 14.08 -0.80 -14.12
C ALA A 219 15.41 -1.56 -14.39
N LYS A 220 16.44 -1.32 -13.58
CA LYS A 220 17.81 -1.83 -13.75
C LYS A 220 18.03 -3.27 -13.27
N ARG A 221 16.98 -3.97 -12.80
CA ARG A 221 17.11 -5.32 -12.23
C ARG A 221 16.42 -6.39 -13.07
N GLY A 222 16.79 -6.50 -14.34
CA GLY A 222 16.65 -7.71 -15.17
C GLY A 222 15.24 -8.34 -15.32
N ILE A 223 15.14 -9.34 -16.20
CA ILE A 223 13.87 -10.00 -16.53
C ILE A 223 13.26 -10.72 -15.31
N LEU A 224 14.07 -11.17 -14.34
CA LEU A 224 13.61 -11.87 -13.13
C LEU A 224 12.72 -10.99 -12.23
N PHE A 225 13.19 -9.82 -11.81
CA PHE A 225 12.42 -8.99 -10.87
C PHE A 225 11.20 -8.35 -11.55
N GLY A 226 11.33 -7.99 -12.83
CA GLY A 226 10.20 -7.53 -13.63
C GLY A 226 9.13 -8.62 -13.80
N ALA A 227 9.54 -9.89 -13.95
CA ALA A 227 8.61 -11.01 -14.01
C ALA A 227 7.90 -11.30 -12.69
N ILE A 228 8.59 -11.25 -11.55
CA ILE A 228 7.95 -11.43 -10.24
C ILE A 228 6.93 -10.34 -10.01
N ALA A 229 7.36 -9.09 -10.12
CA ALA A 229 6.53 -7.97 -9.72
C ALA A 229 5.42 -7.67 -10.76
N GLY A 230 5.68 -7.93 -12.05
CA GLY A 230 4.64 -7.97 -13.08
C GLY A 230 3.71 -9.18 -12.92
N GLY A 231 4.20 -10.32 -12.44
CA GLY A 231 3.40 -11.51 -12.16
C GLY A 231 2.43 -11.34 -11.00
N LEU A 232 2.78 -10.54 -9.99
CA LEU A 232 1.89 -10.11 -8.91
C LEU A 232 0.70 -9.30 -9.45
N ALA A 233 0.97 -8.47 -10.45
CA ALA A 233 -0.04 -7.67 -11.12
C ALA A 233 -0.91 -8.51 -12.08
N SER A 234 -0.28 -9.14 -13.08
CA SER A 234 -0.91 -10.08 -14.01
C SER A 234 0.12 -11.00 -14.66
N SER A 235 0.16 -12.25 -14.19
CA SER A 235 1.01 -13.29 -14.79
C SER A 235 0.68 -13.55 -16.26
N THR A 236 -0.58 -13.43 -16.67
CA THR A 236 -1.01 -13.59 -18.07
C THR A 236 -0.46 -12.48 -18.97
N ALA A 237 -0.49 -11.22 -18.51
CA ALA A 237 0.10 -10.11 -19.24
C ALA A 237 1.61 -10.29 -19.42
N VAL A 238 2.32 -10.68 -18.36
CA VAL A 238 3.76 -10.96 -18.43
C VAL A 238 4.07 -12.09 -19.41
N THR A 239 3.30 -13.19 -19.39
CA THR A 239 3.48 -14.30 -20.35
C THR A 239 3.31 -13.82 -21.79
N LEU A 240 2.26 -13.06 -22.10
CA LEU A 240 2.00 -12.56 -23.45
C LEU A 240 3.08 -11.57 -23.92
N THR A 241 3.45 -10.62 -23.06
CA THR A 241 4.50 -9.63 -23.37
C THR A 241 5.84 -10.32 -23.61
N ASN A 242 6.27 -11.20 -22.70
CA ASN A 242 7.53 -11.92 -22.84
C ASN A 242 7.52 -12.86 -24.06
N ALA A 243 6.40 -13.50 -24.37
CA ALA A 243 6.28 -14.33 -25.56
C ALA A 243 6.43 -13.51 -26.86
N ARG A 244 5.80 -12.33 -26.95
CA ARG A 244 5.96 -11.41 -28.09
C ARG A 244 7.40 -10.93 -28.22
N LEU A 245 8.02 -10.52 -27.11
CA LEU A 245 9.42 -10.10 -27.09
C LEU A 245 10.36 -11.23 -27.48
N ALA A 246 10.10 -12.47 -27.07
CA ALA A 246 10.91 -13.64 -27.44
C ALA A 246 10.84 -13.95 -28.94
N ARG A 247 9.73 -13.59 -29.60
CA ARG A 247 9.61 -13.66 -31.06
C ARG A 247 10.43 -12.57 -31.75
N LEU A 248 10.36 -11.33 -31.25
CA LEU A 248 11.07 -10.18 -31.80
C LEU A 248 12.58 -10.23 -31.57
N HIS A 249 13.02 -10.82 -30.46
CA HIS A 249 14.42 -10.89 -30.04
C HIS A 249 14.87 -12.34 -29.80
N PRO A 250 15.20 -13.10 -30.87
CA PRO A 250 15.61 -14.49 -30.75
C PRO A 250 16.79 -14.74 -29.78
N GLY A 251 17.75 -13.80 -29.70
CA GLY A 251 18.89 -13.86 -28.78
C GLY A 251 18.57 -13.67 -27.29
N GLN A 252 17.31 -13.36 -26.95
CA GLN A 252 16.81 -13.20 -25.57
C GLN A 252 15.64 -14.15 -25.26
N ARG A 253 15.39 -15.15 -26.10
CA ARG A 253 14.27 -16.09 -25.93
C ARG A 253 14.26 -16.78 -24.58
N ASP A 254 15.40 -17.35 -24.19
CA ASP A 254 15.54 -18.10 -22.95
C ASP A 254 15.17 -17.27 -21.71
N PRO A 255 15.80 -16.10 -21.46
CA PRO A 255 15.47 -15.33 -20.26
C PRO A 255 14.03 -14.77 -20.31
N LEU A 256 13.46 -14.48 -21.48
CA LEU A 256 12.07 -14.04 -21.61
C LEU A 256 11.07 -15.17 -21.27
N ILE A 257 11.32 -16.38 -21.77
CA ILE A 257 10.55 -17.58 -21.37
C ILE A 257 10.72 -17.83 -19.87
N GLY A 258 11.95 -17.70 -19.35
CA GLY A 258 12.24 -17.79 -17.92
C GLY A 258 11.42 -16.80 -17.09
N GLY A 259 11.34 -15.54 -17.52
CA GLY A 259 10.49 -14.53 -16.90
C GLY A 259 9.00 -14.91 -16.93
N ALA A 260 8.49 -15.49 -18.03
CA ALA A 260 7.11 -15.94 -18.08
C ALA A 260 6.81 -17.08 -17.07
N LEU A 261 7.76 -17.99 -16.86
CA LEU A 261 7.66 -19.07 -15.87
C LEU A 261 7.72 -18.53 -14.43
N ILE A 262 8.59 -17.56 -14.16
CA ILE A 262 8.66 -16.89 -12.85
C ILE A 262 7.38 -16.13 -12.52
N ALA A 263 6.75 -15.49 -13.52
CA ALA A 263 5.44 -14.89 -13.34
C ALA A 263 4.38 -15.96 -13.01
N GLY A 264 4.50 -17.16 -13.57
CA GLY A 264 3.71 -18.34 -13.21
C GLY A 264 3.91 -18.78 -11.76
N THR A 265 5.17 -18.87 -11.29
CA THR A 265 5.48 -19.14 -9.87
C THR A 265 4.84 -18.11 -8.95
N THR A 266 4.89 -16.83 -9.34
CA THR A 266 4.31 -15.74 -8.56
C THR A 266 2.79 -15.88 -8.42
N MET A 267 2.10 -16.26 -9.50
CA MET A 267 0.67 -16.59 -9.45
C MET A 267 0.39 -17.76 -8.50
N VAL A 268 1.16 -18.84 -8.58
CA VAL A 268 0.96 -20.02 -7.71
C VAL A 268 1.14 -19.64 -6.24
N ALA A 269 2.17 -18.85 -5.92
CA ALA A 269 2.37 -18.31 -4.58
C ALA A 269 1.21 -17.42 -4.13
N ARG A 270 0.73 -16.52 -5.02
CA ARG A 270 -0.41 -15.63 -4.75
C ARG A 270 -1.69 -16.42 -4.47
N VAL A 271 -1.99 -17.46 -5.25
CA VAL A 271 -3.16 -18.33 -5.06
C VAL A 271 -3.09 -19.01 -3.69
N LEU A 272 -1.93 -19.56 -3.32
CA LEU A 272 -1.75 -20.20 -2.00
C LEU A 272 -1.96 -19.20 -0.86
N ILE A 273 -1.38 -18.00 -0.95
CA ILE A 273 -1.51 -16.94 0.05
C ILE A 273 -2.97 -16.51 0.19
N VAL A 274 -3.64 -16.18 -0.92
CA VAL A 274 -5.03 -15.68 -0.91
C VAL A 274 -5.98 -16.75 -0.40
N ALA A 275 -5.85 -18.00 -0.86
CA ALA A 275 -6.70 -19.09 -0.37
C ALA A 275 -6.54 -19.31 1.15
N SER A 276 -5.31 -19.24 1.64
CA SER A 276 -5.00 -19.50 3.06
C SER A 276 -5.40 -18.35 3.98
N LEU A 277 -5.27 -17.10 3.53
CA LEU A 277 -5.72 -15.92 4.27
C LEU A 277 -7.24 -15.93 4.48
N LEU A 278 -7.99 -16.43 3.50
CA LEU A 278 -9.45 -16.47 3.55
C LEU A 278 -9.97 -17.72 4.25
N ASN A 279 -9.31 -18.85 4.05
CA ASN A 279 -9.70 -20.11 4.64
C ASN A 279 -8.46 -20.95 4.96
N TRP A 280 -8.04 -20.89 6.23
CA TRP A 280 -6.84 -21.58 6.68
C TRP A 280 -6.89 -23.10 6.44
N GLY A 281 -8.09 -23.70 6.45
CA GLY A 281 -8.26 -25.13 6.15
C GLY A 281 -7.86 -25.54 4.73
N LEU A 282 -7.77 -24.59 3.79
CA LEU A 282 -7.26 -24.85 2.44
C LEU A 282 -5.74 -24.89 2.38
N PHE A 283 -5.02 -24.28 3.33
CA PHE A 283 -3.55 -24.28 3.33
C PHE A 283 -3.02 -25.72 3.33
N ASP A 284 -3.48 -26.54 4.26
CA ASP A 284 -3.06 -27.94 4.39
C ASP A 284 -3.39 -28.76 3.12
N LYS A 285 -4.42 -28.34 2.38
CA LYS A 285 -4.90 -29.02 1.17
C LYS A 285 -4.17 -28.59 -0.09
N LEU A 286 -3.71 -27.34 -0.16
CA LEU A 286 -3.11 -26.73 -1.33
C LEU A 286 -1.59 -26.60 -1.26
N ALA A 287 -1.00 -26.59 -0.06
CA ALA A 287 0.43 -26.34 0.11
C ALA A 287 1.29 -27.33 -0.69
N ALA A 288 1.12 -28.63 -0.49
CA ALA A 288 1.90 -29.65 -1.20
C ALA A 288 1.78 -29.56 -2.75
N PRO A 289 0.57 -29.56 -3.35
CA PRO A 289 0.45 -29.50 -4.81
C PRO A 289 0.92 -28.16 -5.40
N LEU A 290 0.61 -27.02 -4.77
CA LEU A 290 1.00 -25.71 -5.29
C LEU A 290 2.50 -25.45 -5.11
N ILE A 291 3.11 -25.82 -3.98
CA ILE A 291 4.55 -25.67 -3.78
C ILE A 291 5.32 -26.55 -4.78
N ALA A 292 4.89 -27.81 -4.99
CA ALA A 292 5.52 -28.68 -5.97
C ALA A 292 5.49 -28.08 -7.39
N ALA A 293 4.32 -27.60 -7.83
CA ALA A 293 4.19 -26.92 -9.13
C ALA A 293 5.03 -25.63 -9.19
N GLY A 294 5.02 -24.83 -8.13
CA GLY A 294 5.77 -23.59 -8.02
C GLY A 294 7.29 -23.79 -8.10
N VAL A 295 7.81 -24.85 -7.46
CA VAL A 295 9.23 -25.22 -7.50
C VAL A 295 9.65 -25.61 -8.92
N VAL A 296 8.83 -26.37 -9.65
CA VAL A 296 9.13 -26.74 -11.04
C VAL A 296 9.17 -25.50 -11.94
N LEU A 297 8.17 -24.62 -11.83
CA LEU A 297 8.13 -23.37 -12.59
C LEU A 297 9.31 -22.45 -12.24
N ALA A 298 9.65 -22.34 -10.96
CA ALA A 298 10.76 -21.51 -10.49
C ALA A 298 12.10 -22.07 -10.98
N GLY A 299 12.31 -23.39 -10.84
CA GLY A 299 13.53 -24.06 -11.28
C GLY A 299 13.73 -23.94 -12.78
N ALA A 300 12.70 -24.21 -13.58
CA ALA A 300 12.76 -24.04 -15.03
C ALA A 300 12.96 -22.56 -15.42
N GLY A 301 12.31 -21.63 -14.72
CA GLY A 301 12.45 -20.19 -14.94
C GLY A 301 13.86 -19.69 -14.66
N LEU A 302 14.42 -20.03 -13.50
CA LEU A 302 15.78 -19.66 -13.09
C LEU A 302 16.84 -20.30 -14.01
N TRP A 303 16.64 -21.56 -14.42
CA TRP A 303 17.55 -22.22 -15.34
C TRP A 303 17.63 -21.50 -16.69
N LEU A 304 16.48 -21.10 -17.26
CA LEU A 304 16.43 -20.35 -18.51
C LEU A 304 16.93 -18.90 -18.39
N LEU A 305 16.86 -18.31 -17.19
CA LEU A 305 17.42 -16.99 -16.90
C LEU A 305 18.96 -17.00 -16.83
N HIS A 306 19.58 -18.16 -16.60
CA HIS A 306 21.03 -18.31 -16.55
C HIS A 306 21.67 -18.54 -17.94
N SER A 307 20.88 -18.70 -19.01
CA SER A 307 21.40 -18.79 -20.38
C SER A 307 22.11 -17.50 -20.79
N PRO A 308 23.30 -17.56 -21.42
CA PRO A 308 24.07 -16.38 -21.79
C PRO A 308 23.29 -15.49 -22.78
N VAL A 309 23.06 -14.24 -22.39
CA VAL A 309 22.41 -13.21 -23.22
C VAL A 309 23.40 -12.76 -24.29
N SER A 310 23.00 -12.80 -25.57
CA SER A 310 23.83 -12.24 -26.66
C SER A 310 24.00 -10.72 -26.48
N ALA A 311 25.22 -10.22 -26.70
CA ALA A 311 25.63 -8.84 -26.40
C ALA A 311 24.73 -7.74 -27.05
N ASP A 312 24.08 -8.04 -28.18
CA ASP A 312 23.17 -7.12 -28.89
C ASP A 312 21.77 -7.00 -28.24
N GLY A 313 21.43 -7.86 -27.28
CA GLY A 313 20.09 -7.91 -26.67
C GLY A 313 19.91 -7.06 -25.41
N ALA A 314 20.99 -6.78 -24.67
CA ALA A 314 20.91 -6.17 -23.34
C ALA A 314 20.28 -4.76 -23.33
N ALA A 315 20.41 -4.00 -24.42
CA ALA A 315 19.91 -2.63 -24.51
C ALA A 315 18.42 -2.51 -24.91
N ALA A 316 17.84 -3.52 -25.55
CA ALA A 316 16.47 -3.47 -26.07
C ALA A 316 15.41 -3.95 -25.08
N GLY A 317 15.76 -4.89 -24.18
CA GLY A 317 14.81 -5.47 -23.20
C GLY A 317 14.44 -4.54 -22.04
N GLU A 318 15.30 -3.57 -21.70
CA GLU A 318 15.07 -2.63 -20.59
C GLU A 318 13.99 -1.58 -20.88
N GLN A 319 13.78 -1.20 -22.15
CA GLN A 319 12.87 -0.12 -22.51
C GLN A 319 11.41 -0.56 -22.69
N ASP A 320 11.16 -1.81 -23.09
CA ASP A 320 9.80 -2.28 -23.43
C ASP A 320 9.08 -3.02 -22.28
N MET A 321 9.82 -3.50 -21.27
CA MET A 321 9.22 -3.98 -20.00
C MET A 321 8.55 -2.85 -19.19
N MET A 322 8.82 -1.58 -19.52
CA MET A 322 8.16 -0.41 -18.91
C MET A 322 6.70 -0.23 -19.38
N ALA A 323 6.24 -1.02 -20.37
CA ALA A 323 4.85 -1.02 -20.82
C ALA A 323 3.91 -1.88 -19.96
N LEU A 324 4.28 -2.23 -18.71
CA LEU A 324 3.27 -2.65 -17.73
C LEU A 324 2.37 -1.45 -17.41
N LYS A 325 1.36 -1.26 -18.25
CA LYS A 325 0.25 -0.35 -18.02
C LYS A 325 -0.29 -0.64 -16.63
N ASN A 326 -0.34 0.37 -15.75
CA ASN A 326 -0.89 0.21 -14.41
C ASN A 326 -2.27 -0.44 -14.55
N PRO A 327 -2.47 -1.67 -14.04
CA PRO A 327 -3.68 -2.44 -14.28
C PRO A 327 -4.91 -1.86 -13.57
N PHE A 328 -4.71 -0.83 -12.74
CA PHE A 328 -5.73 -0.27 -11.88
C PHE A 328 -6.46 0.92 -12.52
N GLU A 329 -7.34 0.59 -13.45
CA GLU A 329 -8.44 1.44 -13.85
C GLU A 329 -9.70 0.98 -13.10
N LEU A 330 -10.49 1.92 -12.56
CA LEU A 330 -11.75 1.63 -11.85
C LEU A 330 -12.66 0.68 -12.65
N ASP A 331 -12.62 0.79 -13.97
CA ASP A 331 -13.31 -0.09 -14.92
C ASP A 331 -12.84 -1.56 -14.83
N THR A 332 -11.54 -1.82 -14.79
CA THR A 332 -10.98 -3.18 -14.61
C THR A 332 -11.45 -3.82 -13.31
N VAL A 333 -11.51 -3.02 -12.25
CA VAL A 333 -11.89 -3.47 -10.91
C VAL A 333 -13.37 -3.81 -10.84
N LEU A 334 -14.23 -2.97 -11.43
CA LEU A 334 -15.66 -3.24 -11.54
C LEU A 334 -15.93 -4.47 -12.39
N LYS A 335 -15.21 -4.64 -13.51
CA LYS A 335 -15.26 -5.85 -14.34
C LYS A 335 -14.85 -7.09 -13.56
N PHE A 336 -13.81 -7.00 -12.73
CA PHE A 336 -13.38 -8.09 -11.87
C PHE A 336 -14.45 -8.46 -10.83
N GLY A 337 -15.01 -7.46 -10.14
CA GLY A 337 -16.11 -7.68 -9.18
C GLY A 337 -17.36 -8.29 -9.85
N ALA A 338 -17.68 -7.86 -11.07
CA ALA A 338 -18.77 -8.45 -11.85
C ALA A 338 -18.47 -9.90 -12.25
N LEU A 339 -17.26 -10.18 -12.75
CA LEU A 339 -16.82 -11.54 -13.10
C LEU A 339 -16.87 -12.47 -11.90
N LEU A 340 -16.38 -12.01 -10.74
CA LEU A 340 -16.44 -12.75 -9.49
C LEU A 340 -17.89 -13.07 -9.11
N THR A 341 -18.79 -12.08 -9.19
CA THR A 341 -20.22 -12.27 -8.91
C THR A 341 -20.81 -13.35 -9.81
N VAL A 342 -20.54 -13.30 -11.12
CA VAL A 342 -21.01 -14.31 -12.08
C VAL A 342 -20.46 -15.69 -11.75
N ILE A 343 -19.16 -15.81 -11.47
CA ILE A 343 -18.52 -17.09 -11.15
C ILE A 343 -19.04 -17.64 -9.82
N SER A 344 -19.31 -16.80 -8.82
CA SER A 344 -19.90 -17.22 -7.55
C SER A 344 -21.30 -17.78 -7.75
N VAL A 345 -22.14 -17.13 -8.56
CA VAL A 345 -23.48 -17.64 -8.91
C VAL A 345 -23.38 -18.96 -9.68
N LEU A 346 -22.51 -19.03 -10.68
CA LEU A 346 -22.30 -20.25 -11.46
C LEU A 346 -21.76 -21.39 -10.58
N ALA A 347 -20.87 -21.10 -9.63
CA ALA A 347 -20.33 -22.09 -8.71
C ALA A 347 -21.43 -22.64 -7.81
N GLN A 348 -22.31 -21.78 -7.32
CA GLN A 348 -23.44 -22.20 -6.51
C GLN A 348 -24.43 -23.04 -7.32
N ALA A 349 -24.77 -22.61 -8.53
CA ALA A 349 -25.64 -23.35 -9.42
C ALA A 349 -25.02 -24.71 -9.79
N ALA A 350 -23.74 -24.75 -10.14
CA ALA A 350 -23.03 -25.96 -10.49
C ALA A 350 -22.96 -26.94 -9.31
N THR A 351 -22.74 -26.44 -8.10
CA THR A 351 -22.77 -27.25 -6.87
C THR A 351 -24.17 -27.82 -6.63
N SER A 352 -25.21 -27.02 -6.82
CA SER A 352 -26.60 -27.40 -6.53
C SER A 352 -27.18 -28.40 -7.54
N TYR A 353 -26.86 -28.24 -8.83
CA TYR A 353 -27.44 -29.07 -9.91
C TYR A 353 -26.54 -30.23 -10.34
N ALA A 354 -25.22 -30.08 -10.28
CA ALA A 354 -24.25 -31.04 -10.82
C ALA A 354 -23.22 -31.52 -9.78
N GLY A 355 -23.41 -31.16 -8.50
CA GLY A 355 -22.53 -31.57 -7.40
C GLY A 355 -21.08 -31.14 -7.60
N SER A 356 -20.15 -31.96 -7.09
CA SER A 356 -18.71 -31.71 -7.22
C SER A 356 -18.21 -31.70 -8.67
N GLY A 357 -18.80 -32.51 -9.56
CA GLY A 357 -18.44 -32.55 -10.98
C GLY A 357 -18.71 -31.21 -11.69
N GLY A 358 -19.82 -30.54 -11.35
CA GLY A 358 -20.13 -29.20 -11.85
C GLY A 358 -19.10 -28.16 -11.42
N VAL A 359 -18.66 -28.23 -10.15
CA VAL A 359 -17.63 -27.33 -9.61
C VAL A 359 -16.31 -27.50 -10.35
N TYR A 360 -15.90 -28.74 -10.64
CA TYR A 360 -14.66 -29.00 -11.39
C TYR A 360 -14.74 -28.51 -12.84
N ALA A 361 -15.88 -28.72 -13.51
CA ALA A 361 -16.08 -28.20 -14.86
C ALA A 361 -16.01 -26.67 -14.89
N LEU A 362 -16.67 -26.00 -13.94
CA LEU A 362 -16.61 -24.54 -13.81
C LEU A 362 -15.19 -24.05 -13.52
N ALA A 363 -14.46 -24.74 -12.65
CA ALA A 363 -13.09 -24.39 -12.31
C ALA A 363 -12.15 -24.52 -13.51
N ALA A 364 -12.32 -25.58 -14.32
CA ALA A 364 -11.56 -25.74 -15.55
C ALA A 364 -11.83 -24.61 -16.55
N VAL A 365 -13.10 -24.27 -16.81
CA VAL A 365 -13.45 -23.18 -17.73
C VAL A 365 -12.96 -21.83 -17.22
N SER A 366 -13.17 -21.54 -15.93
CA SER A 366 -12.75 -20.28 -15.31
C SER A 366 -11.23 -20.12 -15.33
N GLY A 367 -10.50 -21.20 -15.06
CA GLY A 367 -9.04 -21.22 -15.04
C GLY A 367 -8.39 -20.80 -16.37
N ILE A 368 -9.07 -20.96 -17.51
CA ILE A 368 -8.58 -20.49 -18.82
C ILE A 368 -8.41 -18.97 -18.83
N ALA A 369 -9.36 -18.25 -18.21
CA ALA A 369 -9.36 -16.80 -18.17
C ALA A 369 -8.50 -16.28 -17.01
N ASP A 370 -8.87 -16.64 -15.78
CA ASP A 370 -8.20 -16.19 -14.56
C ASP A 370 -8.43 -17.17 -13.39
N VAL A 371 -7.40 -17.38 -12.58
CA VAL A 371 -7.46 -18.27 -11.41
C VAL A 371 -8.00 -17.54 -10.17
N ASP A 372 -7.93 -16.22 -10.13
CA ASP A 372 -8.22 -15.45 -8.92
C ASP A 372 -9.70 -15.58 -8.54
N ALA A 373 -10.61 -15.44 -9.51
CA ALA A 373 -12.05 -15.48 -9.23
C ALA A 373 -12.52 -16.85 -8.70
N ILE A 374 -12.01 -17.95 -9.26
CA ILE A 374 -12.34 -19.31 -8.79
C ILE A 374 -11.66 -19.63 -7.45
N THR A 375 -10.41 -19.18 -7.25
CA THR A 375 -9.70 -19.32 -5.96
C THR A 375 -10.51 -18.69 -4.83
N LEU A 376 -11.00 -17.49 -5.10
CA LEU A 376 -11.72 -16.68 -4.16
C LEU A 376 -13.12 -17.24 -3.84
N SER A 377 -13.85 -17.66 -4.87
CA SER A 377 -15.14 -18.32 -4.72
C SER A 377 -15.01 -19.63 -3.93
N MET A 378 -14.04 -20.48 -4.26
CA MET A 378 -13.81 -21.75 -3.57
C MET A 378 -13.28 -21.57 -2.14
N ALA A 379 -12.47 -20.54 -1.88
CA ALA A 379 -12.03 -20.21 -0.53
C ALA A 379 -13.20 -19.86 0.41
N ARG A 380 -14.20 -19.14 -0.12
CA ARG A 380 -15.43 -18.81 0.60
C ARG A 380 -16.36 -20.00 0.79
N LEU A 381 -16.61 -20.76 -0.28
CA LEU A 381 -17.57 -21.86 -0.28
C LEU A 381 -17.03 -23.11 0.44
N GLY A 382 -15.70 -23.27 0.48
CA GLY A 382 -15.03 -24.38 1.13
C GLY A 382 -15.27 -24.42 2.64
N GLY A 383 -15.76 -25.55 3.14
CA GLY A 383 -16.09 -25.76 4.55
C GLY A 383 -17.50 -25.28 4.95
N ALA A 384 -18.18 -24.51 4.09
CA ALA A 384 -19.56 -24.06 4.32
C ALA A 384 -20.56 -24.80 3.42
N GLN A 385 -20.40 -24.67 2.10
CA GLN A 385 -21.34 -25.19 1.10
C GLN A 385 -20.72 -26.32 0.26
N VAL A 386 -19.39 -26.37 0.20
CA VAL A 386 -18.61 -27.38 -0.52
C VAL A 386 -17.54 -27.92 0.43
N THR A 387 -17.18 -29.20 0.34
CA THR A 387 -16.11 -29.75 1.18
C THR A 387 -14.78 -29.08 0.87
N LEU A 388 -13.89 -28.97 1.87
CA LEU A 388 -12.55 -28.41 1.67
C LEU A 388 -11.75 -29.15 0.59
N ASP A 389 -11.98 -30.45 0.42
CA ASP A 389 -11.32 -31.24 -0.63
C ASP A 389 -11.80 -30.87 -2.03
N VAL A 390 -13.11 -30.72 -2.24
CA VAL A 390 -13.65 -30.30 -3.55
C VAL A 390 -13.18 -28.88 -3.88
N ALA A 391 -13.20 -27.97 -2.90
CA ALA A 391 -12.68 -26.62 -3.07
C ALA A 391 -11.18 -26.62 -3.44
N ALA A 392 -10.35 -27.39 -2.74
CA ALA A 392 -8.93 -27.49 -3.03
C ALA A 392 -8.65 -28.09 -4.42
N ILE A 393 -9.35 -29.16 -4.81
CA ILE A 393 -9.21 -29.77 -6.14
C ILE A 393 -9.63 -28.78 -7.23
N ALA A 394 -10.72 -28.05 -7.04
CA ALA A 394 -11.18 -27.04 -7.99
C ALA A 394 -10.13 -25.93 -8.19
N ILE A 395 -9.53 -25.43 -7.10
CA ILE A 395 -8.47 -24.42 -7.16
C ILE A 395 -7.23 -24.97 -7.88
N ALA A 396 -6.78 -26.17 -7.51
CA ALA A 396 -5.62 -26.82 -8.14
C ALA A 396 -5.85 -27.08 -9.63
N LEU A 397 -7.06 -27.53 -10.01
CA LEU A 397 -7.47 -27.72 -11.39
C LEU A 397 -7.44 -26.42 -12.17
N ALA A 398 -7.98 -25.34 -11.60
CA ALA A 398 -7.93 -24.02 -12.24
C ALA A 398 -6.50 -23.52 -12.44
N VAL A 399 -5.61 -23.70 -11.46
CA VAL A 399 -4.17 -23.38 -11.59
C VAL A 399 -3.53 -24.19 -12.73
N ALA A 400 -3.81 -25.50 -12.79
CA ALA A 400 -3.28 -26.36 -13.84
C ALA A 400 -3.76 -25.93 -15.23
N VAL A 401 -5.06 -25.70 -15.39
CA VAL A 401 -5.63 -25.23 -16.66
C VAL A 401 -5.04 -23.88 -17.05
N ASN A 402 -4.96 -22.90 -16.13
CA ASN A 402 -4.37 -21.59 -16.43
C ASN A 402 -2.92 -21.70 -16.89
N THR A 403 -2.13 -22.54 -16.22
CA THR A 403 -0.72 -22.75 -16.55
C THR A 403 -0.59 -23.35 -17.97
N VAL A 404 -1.45 -24.31 -18.33
CA VAL A 404 -1.51 -24.87 -19.70
C VAL A 404 -2.01 -23.83 -20.71
N SER A 405 -3.03 -23.04 -20.39
CA SER A 405 -3.53 -21.96 -21.24
C SER A 405 -2.45 -20.94 -21.56
N LYS A 406 -1.57 -20.62 -20.60
CA LYS A 406 -0.39 -19.76 -20.82
C LYS A 406 0.61 -20.34 -21.82
N ALA A 407 0.79 -21.65 -21.86
CA ALA A 407 1.59 -22.27 -22.91
C ALA A 407 0.96 -22.10 -24.29
N ALA A 408 -0.37 -22.18 -24.40
CA ALA A 408 -1.10 -21.90 -25.64
C ALA A 408 -1.00 -20.42 -26.06
N LEU A 409 -1.09 -19.49 -25.11
CA LEU A 409 -0.85 -18.06 -25.36
C LEU A 409 0.59 -17.81 -25.83
N GLY A 410 1.56 -18.47 -25.22
CA GLY A 410 2.96 -18.43 -25.62
C GLY A 410 3.20 -18.98 -27.03
N LEU A 411 2.50 -20.05 -27.41
CA LEU A 411 2.52 -20.60 -28.77
C LEU A 411 2.01 -19.57 -29.78
N GLY A 412 0.86 -18.96 -29.51
CA GLY A 412 0.24 -17.99 -30.41
C GLY A 412 1.03 -16.68 -30.56
N ALA A 413 1.57 -16.16 -29.46
CA ALA A 413 2.26 -14.87 -29.44
C ALA A 413 3.76 -14.98 -29.77
N GLY A 414 4.43 -16.01 -29.25
CA GLY A 414 5.88 -16.23 -29.34
C GLY A 414 6.33 -17.23 -30.39
N GLY A 415 5.41 -18.03 -30.94
CA GLY A 415 5.70 -19.07 -31.93
C GLY A 415 5.93 -20.46 -31.31
N PRO A 416 6.16 -21.48 -32.16
CA PRO A 416 6.18 -22.89 -31.77
C PRO A 416 7.24 -23.23 -30.73
N GLU A 417 8.42 -22.62 -30.80
CA GLU A 417 9.51 -22.90 -29.85
C GLU A 417 9.20 -22.37 -28.44
N VAL A 418 8.63 -21.15 -28.35
CA VAL A 418 8.19 -20.55 -27.08
C VAL A 418 7.07 -21.39 -26.47
N GLY A 419 6.05 -21.73 -27.27
CA GLY A 419 4.93 -22.55 -26.83
C GLY A 419 5.35 -23.94 -26.38
N ARG A 420 6.26 -24.61 -27.09
CA ARG A 420 6.77 -25.94 -26.72
C ARG A 420 7.47 -25.92 -25.36
N ARG A 421 8.38 -24.96 -25.14
CA ARG A 421 9.13 -24.88 -23.87
C ARG A 421 8.23 -24.52 -22.69
N LEU A 422 7.34 -23.53 -22.87
CA LEU A 422 6.32 -23.21 -21.86
C LEU A 422 5.41 -24.41 -21.61
N GLY A 423 5.03 -25.15 -22.65
CA GLY A 423 4.19 -26.35 -22.56
C GLY A 423 4.86 -27.47 -21.76
N ILE A 424 6.14 -27.75 -22.01
CA ILE A 424 6.91 -28.74 -21.24
C ILE A 424 6.97 -28.34 -19.77
N ALA A 425 7.37 -27.10 -19.47
CA ALA A 425 7.45 -26.62 -18.09
C ALA A 425 6.07 -26.64 -17.38
N SER A 426 5.00 -26.25 -18.10
CA SER A 426 3.63 -26.27 -17.60
C SER A 426 3.13 -27.69 -17.33
N GLY A 427 3.43 -28.63 -18.23
CA GLY A 427 3.10 -30.04 -18.07
C GLY A 427 3.83 -30.68 -16.90
N LEU A 428 5.13 -30.40 -16.75
CA LEU A 428 5.91 -30.85 -15.60
C LEU A 428 5.39 -30.25 -14.28
N ALA A 429 5.00 -28.98 -14.27
CA ALA A 429 4.42 -28.33 -13.11
C ALA A 429 3.06 -28.95 -12.73
N ALA A 430 2.21 -29.23 -13.71
CA ALA A 430 0.93 -29.92 -13.49
C ALA A 430 1.16 -31.34 -12.94
N ALA A 431 2.10 -32.10 -13.50
CA ALA A 431 2.47 -33.42 -13.02
C ALA A 431 3.00 -33.38 -11.58
N ALA A 432 3.89 -32.43 -11.27
CA ALA A 432 4.40 -32.22 -9.92
C ALA A 432 3.29 -31.84 -8.93
N GLY A 433 2.32 -31.04 -9.35
CA GLY A 433 1.14 -30.73 -8.54
C GLY A 433 0.28 -31.97 -8.25
N ILE A 434 0.06 -32.83 -9.25
CA ILE A 434 -0.66 -34.10 -9.08
C ILE A 434 0.08 -35.03 -8.11
N ILE A 435 1.40 -35.14 -8.24
CA ILE A 435 2.24 -35.92 -7.32
C ILE A 435 2.17 -35.34 -5.91
N GLY A 436 2.28 -34.03 -5.76
CA GLY A 436 2.18 -33.34 -4.47
C GLY A 436 0.82 -33.58 -3.80
N TYR A 437 -0.26 -33.62 -4.59
CA TYR A 437 -1.59 -33.99 -4.09
C TYR A 437 -1.64 -35.46 -3.63
N ALA A 438 -1.10 -36.38 -4.42
CA ALA A 438 -1.10 -37.83 -4.12
C ALA A 438 -0.27 -38.18 -2.87
N VAL A 439 0.94 -37.63 -2.74
CA VAL A 439 1.82 -37.82 -1.57
C VAL A 439 1.13 -37.36 -0.29
N ARG A 440 0.43 -36.23 -0.37
CA ARG A 440 -0.29 -35.69 0.76
C ARG A 440 -1.58 -36.46 1.10
N ALA A 441 -2.19 -37.15 0.14
CA ALA A 441 -3.31 -38.07 0.41
C ALA A 441 -2.87 -39.39 1.08
N SER A 442 -1.58 -39.72 1.02
CA SER A 442 -0.99 -40.90 1.66
C SER A 442 -0.42 -40.67 3.07
N LEU A 443 -0.36 -39.40 3.52
CA LEU A 443 0.02 -38.98 4.88
C LEU A 443 -1.23 -38.70 5.70
#